data_AF-D7KTK3-F1
#
_entry.id   AF-D7KTK3-F1
#
_cell.length_a   1.000
_cell.length_b   1.000
_cell.length_c   1.000
_cell.angle_alpha   90.00
_cell.angle_beta   90.00
_cell.angle_gamma   90.00
#
_symmetry.space_group_name_H-M   'P 1'
#
loop_
_entity.id
_entity.type
_entity.pdbx_description
1 polymer ?
#
loop_
_entity_poly.entity_id
_entity_poly.type
_entity_poly.pdbx_seq_one_letter_code
_entity_poly.pdbx_strand_id
1 'polypeptide(L)'
;MADIFPECISVGRGEDEGPDLTPDEELLLLTKQITETQGFDIDFKQFRCVFNYRPVDYDDTAFVVKPETPRELMDRLSRESLAGYNEREPICTTGTPAVMYFITFKGKDPSYDQPREFRAKVFYFYHYPPKYIFCDLKHEKMVRLQK
;
A
#
# COMPACT_ATOMS: atom_id res chain seq x y z
N MET A 1 12.05 18.11 4.12
CA MET A 1 11.71 16.90 4.90
C MET A 1 10.54 17.28 5.76
N ALA A 2 9.35 16.76 5.46
CA ALA A 2 8.20 16.96 6.34
C ALA A 2 8.25 15.82 7.37
N ASP A 3 8.53 16.16 8.61
CA ASP A 3 8.41 15.23 9.73
C ASP A 3 6.92 14.95 9.93
N ILE A 4 6.46 13.87 9.32
CA ILE A 4 5.12 13.33 9.58
C ILE A 4 5.21 12.70 10.96
N PHE A 5 4.74 13.40 11.99
CA PHE A 5 4.45 12.81 13.29
C PHE A 5 3.12 12.03 13.14
N PRO A 6 3.12 10.68 13.08
CA PRO A 6 1.87 9.95 13.06
C PRO A 6 1.25 10.05 14.45
N GLU A 7 0.06 10.65 14.56
CA GLU A 7 -0.76 10.51 15.76
C GLU A 7 -1.12 9.01 15.92
N CYS A 8 -0.67 8.36 17.01
CA CYS A 8 -1.10 6.99 17.32
C CYS A 8 -2.54 7.03 17.81
N ILE A 9 -3.44 6.39 17.07
CA ILE A 9 -4.80 6.09 17.53
C ILE A 9 -4.76 4.62 17.99
N SER A 10 -4.86 4.36 19.29
CA SER A 10 -4.84 3.00 19.83
C SER A 10 -6.15 2.28 19.52
N VAL A 11 -6.14 1.33 18.58
CA VAL A 11 -7.26 0.39 18.41
C VAL A 11 -6.74 -0.97 17.98
N GLY A 12 -6.97 -1.99 18.81
CA GLY A 12 -7.37 -3.29 18.26
C GLY A 12 -6.64 -4.54 18.72
N ARG A 13 -5.74 -4.49 19.70
CA ARG A 13 -5.18 -5.71 20.31
C ARG A 13 -5.43 -5.75 21.81
N GLY A 14 -5.93 -6.87 22.31
CA GLY A 14 -5.95 -7.15 23.75
C GLY A 14 -4.52 -7.20 24.29
N GLU A 15 -4.33 -6.84 25.55
CA GLU A 15 -3.02 -6.74 26.20
C GLU A 15 -2.18 -8.03 26.12
N ASP A 16 -2.80 -9.18 25.84
CA ASP A 16 -2.19 -10.52 25.88
C ASP A 16 -1.78 -11.11 24.51
N GLU A 17 -1.96 -10.38 23.41
CA GLU A 17 -1.51 -10.86 22.10
C GLU A 17 -0.35 -9.98 21.62
N GLY A 18 0.86 -10.56 21.45
CA GLY A 18 1.98 -9.92 20.76
C GLY A 18 3.28 -9.80 21.54
N PRO A 19 4.36 -9.31 20.91
CA PRO A 19 5.53 -8.87 21.66
C PRO A 19 5.16 -7.64 22.50
N ASP A 20 5.63 -7.61 23.75
CA ASP A 20 5.49 -6.46 24.66
C ASP A 20 6.41 -5.30 24.20
N LEU A 21 6.04 -4.64 23.10
CA LEU A 21 6.73 -3.44 22.61
C LEU A 21 6.05 -2.18 23.15
N THR A 22 6.83 -1.21 23.60
CA THR A 22 6.31 0.14 23.88
C THR A 22 5.82 0.83 22.60
N PRO A 23 4.93 1.83 22.69
CA PRO A 23 4.48 2.57 21.51
C PRO A 23 5.62 3.17 20.65
N ASP A 24 6.70 3.62 21.29
CA ASP A 24 7.89 4.13 20.60
C ASP A 24 8.62 3.03 19.83
N GLU A 25 8.74 1.83 20.41
CA GLU A 25 9.32 0.67 19.74
C GLU A 25 8.44 0.18 18.58
N GLU A 26 7.11 0.21 18.74
CA GLU A 26 6.16 -0.07 17.66
C GLU A 26 6.32 0.93 16.50
N LEU A 27 6.46 2.23 16.79
CA LEU A 27 6.69 3.26 15.79
C LEU A 27 8.02 3.07 15.04
N LEU A 28 9.10 2.75 15.77
CA LEU A 28 10.40 2.47 15.17
C LEU A 28 10.35 1.23 14.26
N LEU A 29 9.68 0.18 14.71
CA LEU A 29 9.50 -1.05 13.94
C LEU A 29 8.64 -0.83 12.69
N LEU A 30 7.55 -0.06 12.81
CA LEU A 30 6.74 0.33 11.66
C LEU A 30 7.57 1.16 10.67
N THR A 31 8.31 2.17 11.15
CA THR A 31 9.16 3.02 10.31
C THR A 31 10.21 2.20 9.58
N LYS A 32 10.80 1.21 10.25
CA LYS A 32 11.71 0.25 9.65
C LYS A 32 11.03 -0.55 8.54
N GLN A 33 9.87 -1.16 8.81
CA GLN A 33 9.13 -1.94 7.80
C GLN A 33 8.69 -1.07 6.61
N ILE A 34 8.22 0.16 6.84
CA ILE A 34 7.88 1.11 5.77
C ILE A 34 9.11 1.41 4.92
N THR A 35 10.26 1.67 5.54
CA THR A 35 11.49 2.00 4.82
C THR A 35 11.99 0.81 3.99
N GLU A 36 12.00 -0.39 4.57
CA GLU A 36 12.51 -1.61 3.93
C GLU A 36 11.59 -2.12 2.81
N THR A 37 10.26 -2.00 3.00
CA THR A 37 9.26 -2.56 2.06
C THR A 37 8.64 -1.49 1.18
N GLN A 38 9.03 -0.23 1.35
CA GLN A 38 8.39 0.94 0.74
C GLN A 38 6.88 1.04 1.07
N GLY A 39 6.46 0.44 2.19
CA GLY A 39 5.08 0.44 2.69
C GLY A 39 4.17 -0.67 2.17
N PHE A 40 4.67 -1.61 1.35
CA PHE A 40 3.84 -2.67 0.76
C PHE A 40 3.65 -3.92 1.62
N ASP A 41 4.66 -4.30 2.39
CA ASP A 41 4.69 -5.59 3.11
C ASP A 41 4.82 -5.34 4.62
N ILE A 42 3.86 -4.60 5.19
CA ILE A 42 3.78 -4.31 6.63
C ILE A 42 3.07 -5.45 7.36
N ASP A 43 3.69 -6.02 8.39
CA ASP A 43 3.07 -7.01 9.26
C ASP A 43 2.28 -6.32 10.38
N PHE A 44 1.04 -5.98 10.09
CA PHE A 44 0.15 -5.29 11.03
C PHE A 44 -0.12 -6.06 12.32
N LYS A 45 0.16 -7.38 12.36
CA LYS A 45 0.03 -8.18 13.59
C LYS A 45 1.07 -7.85 14.64
N GLN A 46 2.09 -7.05 14.32
CA GLN A 46 3.14 -6.65 15.27
C GLN A 46 2.81 -5.36 16.02
N PHE A 47 1.74 -4.66 15.66
CA PHE A 47 1.42 -3.34 16.21
C PHE A 47 0.08 -3.36 16.96
N ARG A 48 0.00 -2.59 18.04
CA ARG A 48 -1.21 -2.29 18.80
C ARG A 48 -1.70 -0.88 18.50
N CYS A 49 -0.76 0.03 18.22
CA CYS A 49 -1.03 1.36 17.71
C CYS A 49 -1.50 1.30 16.25
N VAL A 50 -2.60 2.00 15.93
CA VAL A 50 -2.90 2.38 14.55
C VAL A 50 -2.14 3.65 14.26
N PHE A 51 -1.22 3.56 13.30
CA PHE A 51 -0.55 4.70 12.72
C PHE A 51 -1.32 5.11 11.45
N ASN A 52 -0.92 6.16 10.74
CA ASN A 52 -1.54 6.57 9.45
C ASN A 52 -1.50 5.48 8.34
N TYR A 53 -1.09 4.25 8.66
CA TYR A 53 -1.09 3.04 7.83
C TYR A 53 -2.02 2.01 8.47
N ARG A 54 -2.92 1.45 7.66
CA ARG A 54 -3.83 0.38 8.06
C ARG A 54 -4.03 -0.62 6.93
N PRO A 55 -4.32 -1.90 7.23
CA PRO A 55 -4.73 -2.85 6.20
C PRO A 55 -5.98 -2.35 5.49
N VAL A 56 -6.09 -2.66 4.19
CA VAL A 56 -7.31 -2.35 3.43
C VAL A 56 -8.43 -3.25 3.94
N ASP A 57 -9.52 -2.63 4.39
CA ASP A 57 -10.78 -3.30 4.70
C ASP A 57 -11.68 -3.25 3.46
N TYR A 58 -12.06 -4.41 2.94
CA TYR A 58 -12.89 -4.53 1.73
C TYR A 58 -14.39 -4.30 2.00
N ASP A 59 -14.79 -4.22 3.27
CA ASP A 59 -16.14 -3.92 3.69
C ASP A 59 -16.29 -2.45 4.14
N ASP A 60 -15.17 -1.71 4.28
CA ASP A 60 -15.17 -0.28 4.62
C ASP A 60 -15.58 0.58 3.42
N THR A 61 -16.82 1.07 3.46
CA THR A 61 -17.40 1.94 2.42
C THR A 61 -17.05 3.42 2.59
N ALA A 62 -16.33 3.81 3.65
CA ALA A 62 -16.07 5.23 3.93
C ALA A 62 -15.26 5.92 2.82
N PHE A 63 -14.48 5.15 2.05
CA PHE A 63 -13.56 5.65 1.04
C PHE A 63 -14.03 5.42 -0.41
N VAL A 64 -15.28 5.01 -0.61
CA VAL A 64 -15.79 4.66 -1.94
C VAL A 64 -17.01 5.52 -2.27
N VAL A 65 -17.05 6.03 -3.49
CA VAL A 65 -18.21 6.74 -4.01
C VAL A 65 -19.18 5.73 -4.61
N LYS A 66 -20.39 5.65 -4.04
CA LYS A 66 -21.46 4.79 -4.57
C LYS A 66 -21.73 5.12 -6.05
N PRO A 67 -22.00 4.11 -6.91
CA PRO A 67 -22.35 2.73 -6.56
C PRO A 67 -21.16 1.75 -6.43
N GLU A 68 -19.92 2.19 -6.62
CA GLU A 68 -18.73 1.32 -6.56
C GLU A 68 -18.58 0.70 -5.15
N THR A 69 -18.18 -0.56 -5.10
CA THR A 69 -17.79 -1.26 -3.86
C THR A 69 -16.27 -1.14 -3.63
N PRO A 70 -15.76 -1.31 -2.39
CA PRO A 70 -14.32 -1.25 -2.14
C PRO A 70 -13.52 -2.27 -2.96
N ARG A 71 -14.08 -3.47 -3.18
CA ARG A 71 -13.46 -4.49 -4.03
C ARG A 71 -13.38 -4.05 -5.49
N GLU A 72 -14.43 -3.45 -6.03
CA GLU A 72 -14.43 -2.91 -7.40
C GLU A 72 -13.44 -1.75 -7.54
N LEU A 73 -13.36 -0.86 -6.54
CA LEU A 73 -12.36 0.20 -6.49
C LEU A 73 -10.93 -0.40 -6.57
N MET A 74 -10.63 -1.40 -5.74
CA MET A 74 -9.30 -2.03 -5.75
C MET A 74 -8.98 -2.74 -7.07
N ASP A 75 -9.96 -3.42 -7.70
CA ASP A 75 -9.79 -4.03 -9.02
C ASP A 75 -9.52 -2.96 -10.09
N ARG A 76 -10.31 -1.88 -10.10
CA ARG A 76 -10.16 -0.78 -11.05
C ARG A 76 -8.81 -0.08 -10.91
N LEU A 77 -8.41 0.29 -9.69
CA LEU A 77 -7.12 0.92 -9.44
C LEU A 77 -5.95 0.02 -9.86
N SER A 78 -6.06 -1.30 -9.65
CA SER A 78 -5.04 -2.27 -10.08
C SER A 78 -4.94 -2.34 -11.61
N ARG A 79 -6.07 -2.39 -12.32
CA ARG A 79 -6.12 -2.44 -13.78
C ARG A 79 -5.60 -1.15 -14.42
N GLU A 80 -6.04 0.00 -13.94
CA GLU A 80 -5.59 1.30 -14.44
C GLU A 80 -4.08 1.51 -14.18
N SER A 81 -3.57 1.09 -13.02
CA SER A 81 -2.13 1.09 -12.73
C SER A 81 -1.34 0.23 -13.74
N LEU A 82 -1.83 -0.97 -14.05
CA LEU A 82 -1.20 -1.87 -15.00
C LEU A 82 -1.26 -1.32 -16.44
N ALA A 83 -2.37 -0.69 -16.82
CA ALA A 83 -2.52 -0.04 -18.12
C ALA A 83 -1.48 1.08 -18.27
N GLY A 84 -1.37 1.98 -17.27
CA GLY A 84 -0.37 3.05 -17.28
C GLY A 84 1.07 2.54 -17.33
N TYR A 85 1.39 1.44 -16.63
CA TYR A 85 2.69 0.77 -16.73
C TYR A 85 2.98 0.28 -18.15
N ASN A 86 2.03 -0.43 -18.76
CA ASN A 86 2.17 -1.00 -20.11
C ASN A 86 2.33 0.08 -21.18
N GLU A 87 1.64 1.21 -21.01
CA GLU A 87 1.69 2.36 -21.94
C GLU A 87 2.90 3.27 -21.69
N ARG A 88 3.70 3.00 -20.66
CA ARG A 88 4.85 3.83 -20.21
C ARG A 88 4.44 5.29 -19.96
N GLU A 89 3.21 5.50 -19.48
CA GLU A 89 2.73 6.84 -19.19
C GLU A 89 3.54 7.49 -18.06
N PRO A 90 3.79 8.81 -18.13
CA PRO A 90 4.50 9.52 -17.09
C PRO A 90 3.70 9.49 -15.78
N ILE A 91 4.27 8.78 -14.83
CA ILE A 91 3.77 8.62 -13.48
C ILE A 91 3.84 9.94 -12.71
N CYS A 92 2.76 10.33 -12.03
CA CYS A 92 2.62 11.64 -11.40
C CYS A 92 3.49 11.75 -10.13
N THR A 93 4.31 12.80 -10.03
CA THR A 93 5.25 13.01 -8.90
C THR A 93 4.74 13.99 -7.85
N THR A 94 3.56 14.61 -8.03
CA THR A 94 3.08 15.69 -7.15
C THR A 94 1.61 15.56 -6.76
N GLY A 95 1.34 15.56 -5.45
CA GLY A 95 0.01 15.61 -4.85
C GLY A 95 0.01 15.31 -3.35
N THR A 96 -0.94 15.90 -2.62
CA THR A 96 -1.28 15.50 -1.25
C THR A 96 -2.58 14.70 -1.33
N PRO A 97 -2.56 13.37 -1.16
CA PRO A 97 -3.74 12.55 -1.33
C PRO A 97 -4.73 12.68 -0.16
N ALA A 98 -6.01 12.37 -0.41
CA ALA A 98 -6.96 12.07 0.67
C ALA A 98 -6.66 10.68 1.26
N VAL A 99 -6.35 9.70 0.40
CA VAL A 99 -5.88 8.37 0.78
C VAL A 99 -4.80 7.90 -0.18
N MET A 100 -3.77 7.26 0.37
CA MET A 100 -2.70 6.63 -0.41
C MET A 100 -2.85 5.11 -0.32
N TYR A 101 -3.12 4.47 -1.46
CA TYR A 101 -3.17 3.01 -1.53
C TYR A 101 -1.82 2.43 -1.93
N PHE A 102 -1.41 1.39 -1.21
CA PHE A 102 -0.26 0.53 -1.52
C PHE A 102 -0.82 -0.83 -1.88
N ILE A 103 -0.82 -1.15 -3.18
CA ILE A 103 -1.55 -2.28 -3.74
C ILE A 103 -0.57 -3.30 -4.27
N THR A 104 -0.75 -4.57 -3.92
CA THR A 104 -0.03 -5.70 -4.51
C THR A 104 -1.04 -6.59 -5.24
N PHE A 105 -0.80 -6.90 -6.51
CA PHE A 105 -1.74 -7.66 -7.35
C PHE A 105 -1.03 -8.52 -8.40
N LYS A 106 -1.74 -9.49 -8.98
CA LYS A 106 -1.24 -10.27 -10.11
C LYS A 106 -1.79 -9.72 -11.42
N GLY A 107 -0.90 -9.49 -12.39
CA GLY A 107 -1.24 -8.95 -13.71
C GLY A 107 -0.53 -9.70 -14.84
N LYS A 108 -1.03 -9.60 -16.07
CA LYS A 108 -0.35 -10.11 -17.26
C LYS A 108 0.17 -8.94 -18.09
N ASP A 109 1.48 -8.78 -18.15
CA ASP A 109 2.14 -7.83 -19.05
C ASP A 109 2.39 -8.52 -20.41
N PRO A 110 2.17 -7.84 -21.55
CA PRO A 110 2.33 -8.42 -22.89
C PRO A 110 3.72 -8.97 -23.21
N SER A 111 4.76 -8.52 -22.49
CA SER A 111 6.15 -8.94 -22.63
C SER A 111 6.46 -10.28 -21.95
N TYR A 112 5.51 -10.83 -21.17
CA TYR A 112 5.70 -12.08 -20.43
C TYR A 112 4.56 -13.08 -20.69
N ASP A 113 4.91 -14.37 -20.78
CA ASP A 113 3.93 -15.43 -21.03
C ASP A 113 3.00 -15.71 -19.84
N GLN A 114 3.51 -15.55 -18.62
CA GLN A 114 2.81 -15.86 -17.37
C GLN A 114 2.48 -14.58 -16.58
N PRO A 115 1.37 -14.57 -15.81
CA PRO A 115 1.07 -13.49 -14.88
C PRO A 115 2.19 -13.28 -13.86
N ARG A 116 2.52 -12.01 -13.58
CA ARG A 116 3.54 -11.56 -12.63
C ARG A 116 2.88 -10.81 -11.48
N GLU A 117 3.60 -10.69 -10.37
CA GLU A 117 3.18 -9.85 -9.24
C GLU A 117 3.64 -8.41 -9.47
N PHE A 118 2.72 -7.48 -9.30
CA PHE A 118 2.92 -6.04 -9.46
C PHE A 118 2.64 -5.36 -8.13
N ARG A 119 3.22 -4.18 -7.97
CA ARG A 119 2.93 -3.29 -6.86
C ARG A 119 2.66 -1.89 -7.39
N ALA A 120 1.64 -1.23 -6.87
CA ALA A 120 1.24 0.11 -7.27
C ALA A 120 1.00 1.03 -6.08
N LYS A 121 1.42 2.28 -6.23
CA LYS A 121 1.14 3.36 -5.29
C LYS A 121 0.19 4.35 -5.94
N VAL A 122 -0.97 4.56 -5.32
CA VAL A 122 -2.05 5.35 -5.91
C VAL A 122 -2.48 6.44 -4.94
N PHE A 123 -2.51 7.69 -5.42
CA PHE A 123 -3.21 8.78 -4.74
C PHE A 123 -4.67 8.73 -5.15
N TYR A 124 -5.52 8.44 -4.17
CA TYR A 124 -6.95 8.43 -4.35
C TYR A 124 -7.58 9.72 -3.83
N PHE A 125 -8.48 10.26 -4.63
CA PHE A 125 -9.28 11.43 -4.34
C PHE A 125 -10.75 11.07 -4.56
N TYR A 126 -11.64 11.46 -3.65
CA TYR A 126 -13.07 11.15 -3.75
C TYR A 126 -13.75 11.72 -5.01
N HIS A 127 -13.33 12.91 -5.45
CA HIS A 127 -14.03 13.66 -6.50
C HIS A 127 -13.15 13.95 -7.71
N TYR A 128 -11.93 13.41 -7.75
CA TYR A 128 -10.99 13.61 -8.84
C TYR A 128 -10.45 12.27 -9.32
N PRO A 129 -10.05 12.17 -10.59
CA PRO A 129 -9.38 10.97 -11.09
C PRO A 129 -8.20 10.58 -10.19
N PRO A 130 -8.01 9.29 -9.90
CA PRO A 130 -6.83 8.82 -9.17
C PRO A 130 -5.56 9.27 -9.87
N LYS A 131 -4.53 9.58 -9.09
CA LYS A 131 -3.19 9.82 -9.63
C LYS A 131 -2.32 8.61 -9.31
N TYR A 132 -1.83 7.96 -10.37
CA TYR A 132 -0.92 6.84 -10.28
C TYR A 132 0.51 7.35 -10.04
N ILE A 133 1.09 6.95 -8.90
CA ILE A 133 2.40 7.43 -8.40
C ILE A 133 3.52 6.45 -8.71
N PHE A 134 3.20 5.17 -8.93
CA PHE A 134 3.94 4.26 -9.81
C PHE A 134 3.23 2.90 -9.84
N CYS A 135 3.59 2.09 -10.82
CA CYS A 135 3.28 0.67 -10.89
C CYS A 135 4.52 -0.04 -11.41
N ASP A 136 5.02 -1.04 -10.69
CA ASP A 136 6.23 -1.78 -11.03
C ASP A 136 6.04 -3.28 -10.80
N LEU A 137 6.86 -4.10 -11.45
CA LEU A 137 7.02 -5.50 -11.08
C LEU A 137 7.53 -5.60 -9.63
N LYS A 138 6.85 -6.43 -8.82
CA LYS A 138 7.37 -6.79 -7.50
C LYS A 138 8.62 -7.62 -7.74
N HIS A 139 9.78 -7.05 -7.41
CA HIS A 139 11.03 -7.78 -7.53
C HIS A 139 11.03 -8.87 -6.46
N GLU A 140 11.09 -10.13 -6.88
CA GLU A 140 11.43 -11.21 -5.97
C GLU A 140 12.80 -10.88 -5.38
N LYS A 141 12.94 -10.89 -4.04
CA LYS A 141 14.23 -10.72 -3.38
C LYS A 141 15.20 -11.69 -4.06
N MET A 142 16.18 -11.15 -4.81
CA MET A 142 17.23 -12.00 -5.37
C MET A 142 17.90 -12.71 -4.19
N VAL A 143 17.62 -14.01 -4.04
CA VAL A 143 18.44 -14.89 -3.23
C VAL A 143 19.80 -14.85 -3.92
N ARG A 144 20.74 -14.06 -3.38
CA ARG A 144 22.13 -14.09 -3.81
C ARG A 144 22.62 -15.51 -3.59
N LEU A 145 22.57 -16.33 -4.63
CA LEU A 145 23.45 -17.49 -4.75
C LEU A 145 24.87 -16.92 -4.84
N GLN A 146 25.52 -16.79 -3.69
CA GLN A 146 26.97 -16.66 -3.65
C GLN A 146 27.54 -18.01 -4.13
N LYS A 147 28.17 -17.97 -5.30
CA LYS A 147 29.14 -18.98 -5.73
C LYS A 147 30.50 -18.65 -5.14
#